data_AF-A0A3N5Q9L4-F1
#
_entry.id   AF-A0A3N5Q9L4-F1
#
_cell.length_a   1.000
_cell.length_b   1.000
_cell.length_c   1.000
_cell.angle_alpha   90.00
_cell.angle_beta   90.00
_cell.angle_gamma   90.00
#
_symmetry.space_group_name_H-M   'P 1'
#
loop_
_entity.id
_entity.type
_entity.pdbx_description
1 polymer ?
#
loop_
_entity_poly.entity_id
_entity_poly.type
_entity_poly.pdbx_seq_one_letter_code
_entity_poly.pdbx_strand_id
1 'polypeptide(L)'
;FSALPGATRILKQLQDNGYAVAIATGSWRESALFKLRVAGVWHDDVPMATADDHVSRSSIIRKAADDARKQHNVTTFDEIIYVGDGTWDARASKNLGIRFIGVAKNGNSDALRKFGVETICKDLTEVTDLLLPK
;
A
#
# COMPACT_ATOMS: atom_id res chain seq x y z
N PHE A 1 -19.10 -4.39 -1.02
CA PHE A 1 -17.69 -4.02 -1.26
C PHE A 1 -16.92 -5.33 -1.36
N SER A 2 -16.31 -5.64 -2.51
CA SER A 2 -15.54 -6.88 -2.70
C SER A 2 -14.04 -6.57 -2.68
N ALA A 3 -13.26 -7.52 -2.16
CA ALA A 3 -11.82 -7.43 -2.16
C ALA A 3 -11.28 -7.55 -3.60
N LEU A 4 -10.18 -6.85 -3.90
CA LEU A 4 -9.44 -7.11 -5.13
C LEU A 4 -8.81 -8.51 -5.08
N PRO A 5 -8.60 -9.19 -6.23
CA PRO A 5 -7.82 -10.41 -6.25
C PRO A 5 -6.47 -10.21 -5.54
N GLY A 6 -6.13 -11.13 -4.63
CA GLY A 6 -4.92 -11.08 -3.81
C GLY A 6 -5.01 -10.27 -2.51
N ALA A 7 -6.04 -9.44 -2.32
CA ALA A 7 -6.14 -8.54 -1.15
C ALA A 7 -6.16 -9.25 0.20
N THR A 8 -6.86 -10.39 0.30
CA THR A 8 -7.03 -11.11 1.56
C THR A 8 -5.78 -11.87 2.02
N ARG A 9 -4.77 -12.01 1.13
CA ARG A 9 -3.55 -12.78 1.39
C ARG A 9 -2.27 -11.96 1.36
N ILE A 10 -2.23 -10.85 0.59
CA ILE A 10 -0.98 -10.12 0.32
C ILE A 10 -0.26 -9.67 1.59
N LEU A 11 -0.97 -9.14 2.59
CA LEU A 11 -0.35 -8.66 3.83
C LEU A 11 0.40 -9.79 4.53
N LYS A 12 -0.27 -10.93 4.73
CA LYS A 12 0.32 -12.11 5.35
C LYS A 12 1.45 -12.70 4.50
N GLN A 13 1.26 -12.83 3.18
CA GLN A 13 2.29 -13.38 2.29
C GLN A 13 3.57 -12.55 2.30
N LEU A 14 3.46 -11.22 2.31
CA LEU A 14 4.61 -10.33 2.39
C LEU A 14 5.30 -10.46 3.77
N GLN A 15 4.53 -10.48 4.87
CA GLN A 15 5.08 -10.68 6.22
C GLN A 15 5.81 -12.02 6.35
N ASP A 16 5.23 -13.11 5.85
CA ASP A 16 5.82 -14.46 5.86
C ASP A 16 7.15 -14.52 5.06
N ASN A 17 7.38 -13.56 4.16
CA ASN A 17 8.61 -13.43 3.37
C ASN A 17 9.51 -12.27 3.84
N GLY A 18 9.34 -11.81 5.09
CA GLY A 18 10.25 -10.86 5.73
C GLY A 18 9.98 -9.38 5.44
N TYR A 19 8.88 -9.05 4.77
CA TYR A 19 8.49 -7.65 4.57
C TYR A 19 7.79 -7.09 5.81
N ALA A 20 8.17 -5.87 6.21
CA ALA A 20 7.32 -5.04 7.04
C ALA A 20 6.19 -4.44 6.18
N VAL A 21 4.94 -4.62 6.59
CA VAL A 21 3.76 -4.11 5.87
C VAL A 21 3.04 -3.05 6.69
N ALA A 22 2.45 -2.07 6.03
CA ALA A 22 1.58 -1.08 6.64
C ALA A 22 0.50 -0.62 5.66
N ILE A 23 -0.61 -0.11 6.19
CA ILE A 23 -1.72 0.45 5.42
C ILE A 23 -1.67 1.97 5.51
N ALA A 24 -1.65 2.64 4.37
CA ALA A 24 -1.80 4.08 4.27
C ALA A 24 -3.05 4.39 3.43
N THR A 25 -4.01 5.11 4.00
CA THR A 25 -5.28 5.38 3.32
C THR A 25 -5.79 6.80 3.57
N GLY A 26 -6.38 7.41 2.54
CA GLY A 26 -7.09 8.68 2.69
C GLY A 26 -8.50 8.54 3.26
N SER A 27 -8.94 7.34 3.65
CA SER A 27 -10.20 7.17 4.39
C SER A 27 -10.02 7.56 5.85
N TRP A 28 -11.09 7.99 6.52
CA TRP A 28 -11.14 7.97 7.99
C TRP A 28 -10.99 6.54 8.49
N ARG A 29 -10.42 6.38 9.69
CA ARG A 29 -10.07 5.10 10.30
C ARG A 29 -11.25 4.15 10.36
N GLU A 30 -12.37 4.57 10.91
CA GLU A 30 -13.56 3.72 11.02
C GLU A 30 -14.08 3.25 9.66
N SER A 31 -14.03 4.13 8.65
CA SER A 31 -14.41 3.78 7.27
C SER A 31 -13.44 2.77 6.64
N ALA A 32 -12.13 2.90 6.92
CA ALA A 32 -11.12 1.95 6.45
C ALA A 32 -11.29 0.57 7.10
N LEU A 33 -11.44 0.54 8.43
CA LEU A 33 -11.67 -0.68 9.21
C LEU A 33 -12.94 -1.41 8.76
N PHE A 34 -14.02 -0.67 8.51
CA PHE A 34 -15.26 -1.24 7.98
C PHE A 34 -15.03 -1.89 6.60
N LYS A 35 -14.34 -1.21 5.68
CA LYS A 35 -14.05 -1.75 4.34
C LYS A 35 -13.19 -3.01 4.41
N LEU A 36 -12.16 -3.04 5.26
CA LEU A 36 -11.29 -4.19 5.44
C LEU A 36 -12.06 -5.39 6.01
N ARG A 37 -12.91 -5.15 7.02
CA ARG A 37 -13.77 -6.18 7.62
C ARG A 37 -14.72 -6.78 6.59
N VAL A 38 -15.44 -5.94 5.84
CA VAL A 38 -16.38 -6.41 4.79
C VAL A 38 -15.64 -7.12 3.65
N ALA A 39 -14.41 -6.73 3.34
CA ALA A 39 -13.57 -7.38 2.33
C ALA A 39 -12.88 -8.66 2.83
N GLY A 40 -12.96 -9.00 4.12
CA GLY A 40 -12.27 -10.16 4.70
C GLY A 40 -10.75 -10.04 4.70
N VAL A 41 -10.21 -8.81 4.80
CA VAL A 41 -8.76 -8.56 4.88
C VAL A 41 -8.34 -8.52 6.34
N TRP A 42 -7.59 -9.54 6.79
CA TRP A 42 -6.98 -9.58 8.12
C TRP A 42 -5.83 -8.58 8.25
N HIS A 43 -5.79 -7.83 9.35
CA HIS A 43 -4.86 -6.71 9.54
C HIS A 43 -4.53 -6.42 11.02
N ASP A 44 -4.70 -7.40 11.92
CA ASP A 44 -4.61 -7.17 13.37
C ASP A 44 -3.23 -6.64 13.83
N ASP A 45 -2.15 -7.09 13.18
CA ASP A 45 -0.78 -6.65 13.46
C ASP A 45 -0.19 -5.79 12.32
N VAL A 46 -1.03 -5.04 11.61
CA VAL A 46 -0.60 -4.18 10.50
C VAL A 46 -0.78 -2.72 10.88
N PRO A 47 0.31 -1.93 11.01
CA PRO A 47 0.23 -0.49 11.22
C PRO A 47 -0.66 0.18 10.18
N MET A 48 -1.46 1.14 10.62
CA MET A 48 -2.36 1.86 9.74
C MET A 48 -2.31 3.36 10.02
N ALA A 49 -2.03 4.15 8.97
CA ALA A 49 -2.17 5.60 8.97
C ALA A 49 -3.33 6.01 8.04
N THR A 50 -4.09 7.00 8.49
CA THR A 50 -5.39 7.36 7.91
C THR A 50 -5.55 8.87 7.76
N ALA A 51 -6.68 9.32 7.21
CA ALA A 51 -7.02 10.74 7.16
C ALA A 51 -7.31 11.36 8.54
N ASP A 52 -7.52 10.55 9.59
CA ASP A 52 -7.62 11.05 10.97
C ASP A 52 -6.24 11.44 11.54
N ASP A 53 -5.17 10.85 11.00
CA ASP A 53 -3.79 11.13 11.43
C ASP A 53 -3.20 12.34 10.68
N HIS A 54 -3.40 12.41 9.36
CA HIS A 54 -2.89 13.48 8.51
C HIS A 54 -3.77 13.75 7.30
N VAL A 55 -3.79 15.01 6.84
CA VAL A 55 -4.55 15.41 5.65
C VAL A 55 -3.82 15.06 4.34
N SER A 56 -2.49 15.23 4.29
CA SER A 56 -1.73 15.05 3.06
C SER A 56 -1.40 13.57 2.81
N ARG A 57 -1.52 13.11 1.56
CA ARG A 57 -1.18 11.72 1.19
C ARG A 57 0.27 11.38 1.55
N SER A 58 1.22 12.28 1.29
CA SER A 58 2.63 12.06 1.64
C SER A 58 2.84 11.93 3.15
N SER A 59 2.11 12.68 3.98
CA SER A 59 2.19 12.56 5.44
C SER A 59 1.59 11.23 5.93
N ILE A 60 0.47 10.79 5.34
CA ILE A 60 -0.13 9.48 5.65
C ILE A 60 0.85 8.35 5.32
N ILE A 61 1.46 8.36 4.12
CA ILE A 61 2.44 7.35 3.71
C ILE A 61 3.65 7.35 4.64
N ARG A 62 4.20 8.52 4.96
CA ARG A 62 5.35 8.66 5.87
C ARG A 62 5.03 8.09 7.24
N LYS A 63 3.88 8.43 7.82
CA LYS A 63 3.44 7.92 9.11
C LYS A 63 3.29 6.40 9.11
N ALA A 64 2.66 5.82 8.08
CA ALA A 64 2.54 4.37 7.96
C ALA A 64 3.92 3.68 7.94
N ALA A 65 4.88 4.25 7.19
CA ALA A 65 6.25 3.74 7.16
C ALA A 65 6.99 3.93 8.50
N ASP A 66 6.79 5.05 9.20
CA ASP A 66 7.38 5.30 10.51
C ASP A 66 6.82 4.35 11.58
N ASP A 67 5.51 4.08 11.55
CA ASP A 67 4.86 3.14 12.47
C ASP A 67 5.32 1.70 12.20
N ALA A 68 5.53 1.31 10.94
CA ALA A 68 6.16 0.03 10.60
C ALA A 68 7.59 -0.07 11.13
N ARG A 69 8.41 0.99 11.00
CA ARG A 69 9.78 1.01 11.56
C ARG A 69 9.77 0.79 13.07
N LYS A 70 8.87 1.47 13.79
CA LYS A 70 8.70 1.30 15.24
C LYS A 70 8.26 -0.12 15.60
N GLN A 71 7.26 -0.67 14.91
CA GLN A 71 6.78 -2.02 15.17
C GLN A 71 7.87 -3.08 14.98
N HIS A 72 8.73 -2.91 13.97
CA HIS A 72 9.83 -3.83 13.69
C HIS A 72 11.15 -3.48 14.41
N ASN A 73 11.17 -2.43 15.23
CA ASN A 73 12.36 -1.94 15.94
C ASN A 73 13.58 -1.72 15.03
N VAL A 74 13.36 -1.11 13.86
CA VAL A 74 14.41 -0.75 12.90
C VAL A 74 14.47 0.77 12.69
N THR A 75 15.65 1.29 12.39
CA THR A 75 15.85 2.72 12.10
C THR A 75 15.55 3.05 10.64
N THR A 76 15.89 2.14 9.71
CA THR A 76 15.73 2.30 8.27
C THR A 76 15.28 0.98 7.61
N PHE A 77 14.63 1.08 6.46
CA PHE A 77 14.41 -0.04 5.54
C PHE A 77 15.36 0.10 4.35
N ASP A 78 15.82 -1.02 3.79
CA ASP A 78 16.67 -1.03 2.59
C ASP A 78 15.92 -0.47 1.37
N GLU A 79 14.63 -0.79 1.27
CA GLU A 79 13.71 -0.27 0.25
C GLU A 79 12.33 -0.04 0.87
N ILE A 80 11.63 1.00 0.41
CA ILE A 80 10.21 1.21 0.70
C ILE A 80 9.48 1.23 -0.63
N ILE A 81 8.43 0.43 -0.72
CA ILE A 81 7.59 0.30 -1.90
C ILE A 81 6.16 0.64 -1.52
N TYR A 82 5.56 1.58 -2.23
CA TYR A 82 4.15 1.92 -2.08
C TYR A 82 3.32 1.32 -3.21
N VAL A 83 2.26 0.59 -2.83
CA VAL A 83 1.35 -0.07 -3.77
C VAL A 83 0.02 0.68 -3.75
N GLY A 84 -0.42 1.21 -4.89
CA GLY A 84 -1.65 2.00 -4.98
C GLY A 84 -2.20 2.14 -6.39
N ASP A 85 -3.43 2.63 -6.52
CA ASP A 85 -4.14 2.74 -7.81
C ASP A 85 -4.24 4.19 -8.31
N GLY A 86 -3.99 5.18 -7.47
CA GLY A 86 -4.16 6.59 -7.83
C GLY A 86 -2.92 7.26 -8.41
N THR A 87 -3.10 8.21 -9.33
CA THR A 87 -2.02 9.13 -9.74
C THR A 87 -1.59 10.03 -8.58
N TRP A 88 -2.48 10.32 -7.62
CA TRP A 88 -2.14 11.00 -6.37
C TRP A 88 -1.21 10.17 -5.48
N ASP A 89 -1.32 8.83 -5.51
CA ASP A 89 -0.43 7.92 -4.80
C ASP A 89 0.95 7.90 -5.46
N ALA A 90 0.99 7.83 -6.79
CA ALA A 90 2.23 7.94 -7.56
C ALA A 90 2.95 9.27 -7.29
N ARG A 91 2.21 10.39 -7.27
CA ARG A 91 2.75 11.72 -6.93
C ARG A 91 3.32 11.76 -5.52
N ALA A 92 2.57 11.25 -4.55
CA ALA A 92 2.99 11.26 -3.15
C ALA A 92 4.23 10.40 -2.93
N SER A 93 4.30 9.23 -3.56
CA SER A 93 5.46 8.32 -3.52
C SER A 93 6.69 8.98 -4.14
N LYS A 94 6.53 9.62 -5.31
CA LYS A 94 7.60 10.39 -5.96
C LYS A 94 8.13 11.52 -5.07
N ASN A 95 7.24 12.29 -4.43
CA ASN A 95 7.65 13.36 -3.50
C ASN A 95 8.41 12.84 -2.27
N LEU A 96 8.20 11.57 -1.90
CA LEU A 96 8.87 10.93 -0.77
C LEU A 96 10.14 10.17 -1.18
N GLY A 97 10.45 10.05 -2.48
CA GLY A 97 11.53 9.20 -2.96
C GLY A 97 11.26 7.71 -2.75
N ILE A 98 9.99 7.30 -2.68
CA ILE A 98 9.55 5.93 -2.45
C ILE A 98 9.20 5.29 -3.80
N ARG A 99 9.62 4.03 -4.02
CA ARG A 99 9.27 3.27 -5.22
C ARG A 99 7.77 3.02 -5.26
N PHE A 100 7.16 3.15 -6.43
CA PHE A 100 5.71 3.00 -6.60
C PHE A 100 5.39 1.84 -7.54
N ILE A 101 4.46 0.98 -7.13
CA ILE A 101 3.83 -0.05 -7.98
C ILE A 101 2.36 0.32 -8.14
N GLY A 102 1.97 0.60 -9.38
CA GLY A 102 0.59 0.92 -9.73
C GLY A 102 -0.28 -0.33 -9.81
N VAL A 103 -1.44 -0.34 -9.17
CA VAL A 103 -2.47 -1.39 -9.37
C VAL A 103 -3.54 -0.81 -10.27
N ALA A 104 -3.60 -1.26 -11.51
CA ALA A 104 -4.58 -0.80 -12.47
C ALA A 104 -5.98 -1.27 -12.06
N LYS A 105 -6.91 -0.33 -11.95
CA LYS A 105 -8.31 -0.58 -11.67
C LYS A 105 -9.19 0.19 -12.65
N ASN A 106 -10.24 -0.45 -13.15
CA ASN A 106 -11.24 0.18 -14.02
C ASN A 106 -10.63 0.92 -15.24
N GLY A 107 -9.56 0.38 -15.84
CA GLY A 107 -8.94 0.96 -17.04
C GLY A 107 -8.05 2.20 -16.80
N ASN A 108 -7.68 2.52 -15.56
CA ASN A 108 -6.81 3.67 -15.26
C ASN A 108 -5.31 3.46 -15.61
N SER A 109 -4.94 2.34 -16.24
CA SER A 109 -3.55 2.02 -16.59
C SER A 109 -2.90 3.13 -17.41
N ASP A 110 -3.62 3.70 -18.37
CA ASP A 110 -3.10 4.77 -19.23
C ASP A 110 -2.83 6.05 -18.46
N ALA A 111 -3.66 6.36 -17.45
CA ALA A 111 -3.45 7.50 -16.59
C ALA A 111 -2.19 7.32 -15.73
N LEU A 112 -1.98 6.12 -15.18
CA LEU A 112 -0.76 5.78 -14.43
C LEU A 112 0.49 5.86 -15.34
N ARG A 113 0.44 5.31 -16.56
CA ARG A 113 1.54 5.40 -17.53
C ARG A 113 1.86 6.84 -17.91
N LYS A 114 0.84 7.66 -18.22
CA LYS A 114 1.01 9.09 -18.53
C LYS A 114 1.63 9.87 -17.37
N PHE A 115 1.39 9.43 -16.13
CA PHE A 115 2.00 10.02 -14.94
C PHE A 115 3.46 9.55 -14.71
N GLY A 116 3.96 8.60 -15.50
CA GLY A 116 5.32 8.07 -15.40
C GLY A 116 5.45 6.87 -14.46
N VAL A 117 4.36 6.14 -14.19
CA VAL A 117 4.44 4.89 -13.43
C VAL A 117 4.98 3.77 -14.32
N GLU A 118 6.14 3.23 -13.95
CA GLU A 118 6.85 2.22 -14.73
C GLU A 118 6.29 0.81 -14.51
N THR A 119 6.05 0.43 -13.26
CA THR A 119 5.51 -0.88 -12.89
C THR A 119 4.02 -0.79 -12.61
N ILE A 120 3.21 -1.47 -13.43
CA ILE A 120 1.75 -1.51 -13.31
C ILE A 120 1.28 -2.97 -13.33
N CYS A 121 0.55 -3.37 -12.30
CA CYS A 121 -0.07 -4.68 -12.10
C CYS A 121 -1.57 -4.61 -12.37
N LYS A 122 -2.19 -5.75 -12.73
CA LYS A 122 -3.65 -5.84 -12.87
C LYS A 122 -4.39 -5.93 -11.53
N ASP A 123 -3.74 -6.52 -10.52
CA ASP A 123 -4.30 -6.77 -9.19
C ASP A 123 -3.16 -7.05 -8.18
N LEU A 124 -3.51 -7.42 -6.95
CA LEU A 124 -2.54 -7.64 -5.88
C LEU A 124 -1.87 -9.02 -5.95
N THR A 125 -2.31 -9.93 -6.82
CA THR A 125 -1.63 -11.20 -7.06
C THR A 125 -0.33 -10.99 -7.85
N GLU A 126 -0.36 -10.13 -8.86
CA GLU A 126 0.86 -9.77 -9.61
C GLU A 126 1.84 -8.95 -8.76
N VAL A 127 1.36 -8.17 -7.79
CA VAL A 127 2.24 -7.48 -6.85
C VAL A 127 3.06 -8.49 -6.05
N THR A 128 2.43 -9.57 -5.55
CA THR A 128 3.18 -10.62 -4.85
C THR A 128 4.18 -11.32 -5.77
N ASP A 129 3.81 -11.60 -7.03
CA ASP A 129 4.70 -12.27 -8.00
C ASP A 129 5.93 -11.41 -8.38
N LEU A 130 5.81 -10.08 -8.29
CA LEU A 130 6.91 -9.16 -8.56
C LEU A 130 7.87 -9.00 -7.38
N LEU A 131 7.37 -9.11 -6.15
CA LEU A 131 8.15 -8.85 -4.95
C LEU A 131 8.74 -10.12 -4.35
N LEU A 132 8.05 -11.24 -4.46
CA LEU A 132 8.48 -12.49 -3.84
C LEU A 132 9.40 -13.29 -4.78
N PRO A 133 10.38 -14.02 -4.23
CA PRO A 133 11.17 -14.97 -5.01
C PRO A 133 10.27 -16.06 -5.61
N LYS A 134 10.67 -16.58 -6.78
CA LYS A 134 10.00 -17.70 -7.45
C LYS A 134 10.40 -19.04 -6.87
#